data_AF-A0AA38FSI9-F1
#
_entry.id   AF-A0AA38FSI9-F1
#
_cell.length_a   1.000
_cell.length_b   1.000
_cell.length_c   1.000
_cell.angle_alpha   90.00
_cell.angle_beta   90.00
_cell.angle_gamma   90.00
#
_symmetry.space_group_name_H-M   'P 1'
#
loop_
_entity.id
_entity.type
_entity.pdbx_description
1 polymer ?
#
loop_
_entity_poly.entity_id
_entity_poly.type
_entity_poly.pdbx_seq_one_letter_code
_entity_poly.pdbx_strand_id
1 'polypeptide(L)'
;MDVEFKLTEQTAAMFEAFEKGQDIHLQAAPSQAELLHQEFKIKKEKLKSQTKEDIMLKYGNAASEEKPPVELLMGQTERQIEYDRAGRVIKGQEKAVPKSKYDEDLFINNHTSVWGSWWKDHQWGYKCCKQTIRNSYCTGLAGIEAAEASNDLMKANLTRKEAVEEKPLQHEEKNLATWGSDVPEDLVLDNKRLTEALKKEDERKKEERDERKRKYNVRWNDEITAEDMEAYRMKRVHHDDPMKDFLH
;
A
#
# COMPACT_ATOMS: atom_id res chain seq x y z
N MET A 1 -23.47 19.80 46.27
CA MET A 1 -24.24 18.60 45.86
C MET A 1 -23.50 17.80 44.80
N ASP A 2 -23.13 18.38 43.65
CA ASP A 2 -22.50 17.60 42.56
C ASP A 2 -21.11 17.02 42.89
N VAL A 3 -20.29 17.75 43.66
CA VAL A 3 -18.94 17.29 44.04
C VAL A 3 -19.02 16.13 45.05
N GLU A 4 -19.90 16.23 46.04
CA GLU A 4 -20.12 15.18 47.03
C GLU A 4 -20.69 13.91 46.37
N PHE A 5 -21.59 14.08 45.40
CA PHE A 5 -22.14 12.96 44.63
C PHE A 5 -21.07 12.26 43.77
N LYS A 6 -20.18 13.02 43.10
CA LYS A 6 -19.06 12.43 42.36
C LYS A 6 -18.11 11.68 43.28
N LEU A 7 -17.85 12.22 44.47
CA LEU A 7 -16.99 11.57 45.47
C LEU A 7 -17.59 10.25 45.95
N THR A 8 -18.90 10.20 46.21
CA THR A 8 -19.58 8.96 46.64
C THR A 8 -19.65 7.90 45.54
N GLU A 9 -19.81 8.30 44.27
CA GLU A 9 -19.69 7.38 43.13
C GLU A 9 -18.29 6.77 43.02
N GLN A 10 -17.25 7.59 43.22
CA GLN A 10 -15.87 7.14 43.19
C GLN A 10 -15.56 6.20 44.36
N THR A 11 -16.00 6.52 45.58
CA THR A 11 -15.79 5.62 46.74
C THR A 11 -16.48 4.27 46.54
N ALA A 12 -17.73 4.26 46.04
CA ALA A 12 -18.45 3.02 45.75
C ALA A 12 -17.72 2.16 44.70
N ALA A 13 -17.25 2.78 43.60
CA ALA A 13 -16.48 2.07 42.58
C ALA A 13 -15.15 1.50 43.12
N MET A 14 -14.50 2.19 44.05
CA MET A 14 -13.28 1.70 44.70
C MET A 14 -13.56 0.51 45.63
N PHE A 15 -14.67 0.53 46.39
CA PHE A 15 -15.06 -0.62 47.21
C PHE A 15 -15.35 -1.86 46.34
N GLU A 16 -16.06 -1.70 45.22
CA GLU A 16 -16.27 -2.80 44.27
C GLU A 16 -14.97 -3.31 43.65
N ALA A 17 -14.01 -2.43 43.37
CA ALA A 17 -12.70 -2.81 42.83
C ALA A 17 -11.86 -3.55 43.89
N PHE A 18 -11.94 -3.11 45.15
CA PHE A 18 -11.28 -3.75 46.28
C PHE A 18 -11.81 -5.16 46.55
N GLU A 19 -13.13 -5.36 46.49
CA GLU A 19 -13.73 -6.70 46.56
C GLU A 19 -13.26 -7.62 45.43
N LYS A 20 -12.96 -7.05 44.25
CA LYS A 20 -12.38 -7.76 43.10
C LYS A 20 -10.86 -7.95 43.20
N GLY A 21 -10.23 -7.49 44.29
CA GLY A 21 -8.80 -7.67 44.59
C GLY A 21 -7.89 -6.56 44.04
N GLN A 22 -8.42 -5.42 43.61
CA GLN A 22 -7.61 -4.26 43.22
C GLN A 22 -7.37 -3.35 44.43
N ASP A 23 -6.12 -3.20 44.85
CA ASP A 23 -5.76 -2.37 45.99
C ASP A 23 -5.53 -0.91 45.57
N ILE A 24 -6.62 -0.14 45.50
CA ILE A 24 -6.62 1.29 45.16
C ILE A 24 -7.46 2.02 46.21
N HIS A 25 -6.86 3.04 46.84
CA HIS A 25 -7.50 3.79 47.90
C HIS A 25 -7.69 5.27 47.51
N LEU A 26 -8.92 5.78 47.62
CA LEU A 26 -9.28 7.14 47.19
C LEU A 26 -8.46 8.23 47.88
N GLN A 27 -8.17 8.09 49.18
CA GLN A 27 -7.38 9.06 49.93
C GLN A 27 -5.87 8.91 49.72
N ALA A 28 -5.40 7.71 49.33
CA ALA A 28 -3.96 7.45 49.18
C ALA A 28 -3.47 7.84 47.78
N ALA A 29 -4.27 7.52 46.75
CA ALA A 29 -3.94 7.77 45.35
C ALA A 29 -5.16 8.32 44.57
N PRO A 30 -5.56 9.59 44.80
CA PRO A 30 -6.77 10.16 44.22
C PRO A 30 -6.73 10.29 42.69
N SER A 31 -5.56 10.61 42.11
CA SER A 31 -5.40 10.75 40.66
C SER A 31 -5.55 9.41 39.92
N GLN A 32 -5.01 8.34 40.50
CA GLN A 32 -5.14 6.98 39.98
C GLN A 32 -6.59 6.50 40.06
N ALA A 33 -7.25 6.75 41.19
CA ALA A 33 -8.67 6.42 41.39
C ALA A 33 -9.57 7.14 40.38
N GLU A 34 -9.30 8.42 40.08
CA GLU A 34 -10.07 9.18 39.11
C GLU A 34 -9.90 8.64 37.68
N LEU A 35 -8.67 8.32 37.25
CA LEU A 35 -8.41 7.74 35.94
C LEU A 35 -9.16 6.41 35.75
N LEU A 36 -9.07 5.51 36.73
CA LEU A 36 -9.74 4.22 36.66
C LEU A 36 -11.26 4.34 36.64
N HIS A 37 -11.82 5.33 37.35
CA HIS A 37 -13.24 5.62 37.31
C HIS A 37 -13.69 6.13 35.92
N GLN A 38 -12.89 6.95 35.25
CA GLN A 38 -13.16 7.38 33.87
C GLN A 38 -13.13 6.18 32.91
N GLU A 39 -12.12 5.32 33.02
CA GLU A 39 -12.06 4.08 32.23
C GLU A 39 -13.25 3.17 32.49
N PHE A 40 -13.66 3.04 33.75
CA PHE A 40 -14.83 2.27 34.13
C PHE A 40 -16.11 2.82 33.51
N LYS A 41 -16.29 4.15 33.48
CA LYS A 41 -17.43 4.79 32.80
C LYS A 41 -17.44 4.46 31.31
N ILE A 42 -16.31 4.59 30.62
CA ILE A 42 -16.17 4.23 29.20
C ILE A 42 -16.46 2.74 28.97
N LYS A 43 -15.90 1.85 29.79
CA LYS A 43 -16.12 0.40 29.70
C LYS A 43 -17.59 0.05 29.97
N LYS A 44 -18.24 0.70 30.93
CA LYS A 44 -19.66 0.52 31.23
C LYS A 44 -20.55 0.96 30.07
N GLU A 45 -20.23 2.06 29.39
CA GLU A 45 -20.95 2.48 28.18
C GLU A 45 -20.78 1.50 27.03
N LYS A 46 -19.55 1.02 26.79
CA LYS A 46 -19.28 -0.04 25.80
C LYS A 46 -20.01 -1.35 26.12
N LEU A 47 -20.06 -1.75 27.39
CA LEU A 47 -20.82 -2.94 27.81
C LEU A 47 -22.33 -2.73 27.62
N LYS A 48 -22.86 -1.53 27.88
CA LYS A 48 -24.27 -1.21 27.59
C LYS A 48 -24.59 -1.25 26.10
N SER A 49 -23.68 -0.79 25.23
CA SER A 49 -23.89 -0.90 23.78
C SER A 49 -23.84 -2.35 23.32
N GLN A 50 -22.87 -3.13 23.81
CA GLN A 50 -22.77 -4.56 23.51
C GLN A 50 -23.99 -5.35 24.01
N THR A 51 -24.47 -5.12 25.23
CA THR A 51 -25.68 -5.80 25.71
C THR A 51 -26.92 -5.39 24.92
N LYS A 52 -27.02 -4.13 24.50
CA LYS A 52 -28.08 -3.67 23.60
C LYS A 52 -28.01 -4.37 22.24
N GLU A 53 -26.82 -4.50 21.67
CA GLU A 53 -26.57 -5.23 20.42
C GLU A 53 -26.93 -6.71 20.56
N ASP A 54 -26.49 -7.38 21.64
CA ASP A 54 -26.82 -8.78 21.93
C ASP A 54 -28.32 -9.01 22.10
N ILE A 55 -29.02 -8.10 22.78
CA ILE A 55 -30.48 -8.14 22.95
C ILE A 55 -31.16 -7.95 21.58
N MET A 56 -30.67 -6.99 20.79
CA MET A 56 -31.21 -6.73 19.45
C MET A 56 -31.00 -7.91 18.50
N LEU A 57 -29.86 -8.61 18.58
CA LEU A 57 -29.59 -9.80 17.78
C LEU A 57 -30.47 -10.99 18.20
N LYS A 58 -30.69 -11.18 19.50
CA LYS A 58 -31.49 -12.31 20.01
C LYS A 58 -32.98 -12.14 19.80
N TYR A 59 -33.50 -10.95 20.01
CA TYR A 59 -34.94 -10.68 20.04
C TYR A 59 -35.43 -9.82 18.89
N GLY A 60 -34.52 -9.31 18.05
CA GLY A 60 -34.85 -8.37 16.98
C GLY A 60 -35.18 -6.99 17.52
N ASN A 61 -35.37 -6.04 16.60
CA ASN A 61 -35.87 -4.71 16.92
C ASN A 61 -37.35 -4.61 16.55
N ALA A 62 -38.25 -4.61 17.52
CA ALA A 62 -39.68 -4.47 17.25
C ALA A 62 -40.07 -3.11 16.61
N ALA A 63 -39.18 -2.12 16.65
CA ALA A 63 -39.39 -0.81 16.05
C ALA A 63 -38.85 -0.68 14.62
N SER A 64 -38.26 -1.74 14.02
CA SER A 64 -37.88 -1.70 12.61
C SER A 64 -39.13 -1.66 11.72
N GLU A 65 -39.15 -0.77 10.73
CA GLU A 65 -40.27 -0.61 9.78
C GLU A 65 -40.45 -1.81 8.83
N GLU A 66 -39.51 -2.75 8.84
CA GLU A 66 -39.58 -4.00 8.09
C GLU A 66 -40.70 -4.88 8.65
N LYS A 67 -41.91 -4.69 8.11
CA LYS A 67 -43.05 -5.53 8.43
C LYS A 67 -42.73 -6.96 7.96
N PRO A 68 -42.80 -7.97 8.85
CA PRO A 68 -42.65 -9.34 8.43
C PRO A 68 -43.69 -9.68 7.35
N PRO A 69 -43.41 -10.69 6.50
CA PRO A 69 -44.34 -11.11 5.47
C PRO A 69 -45.72 -11.38 6.10
N VAL A 70 -46.76 -10.96 5.39
CA VAL A 70 -48.16 -11.00 5.88
C VAL A 70 -48.55 -12.41 6.33
N GLU A 71 -48.02 -13.44 5.69
CA GLU A 71 -48.24 -14.86 6.02
C GLU A 71 -47.80 -15.20 7.45
N LEU A 72 -46.63 -14.69 7.88
CA LEU A 72 -46.13 -14.90 9.24
C LEU A 72 -46.92 -14.06 10.25
N LEU A 73 -47.36 -12.87 9.85
CA LEU A 73 -48.17 -11.99 10.70
C LEU A 73 -49.58 -12.57 10.94
N MET A 74 -50.22 -13.12 9.90
CA MET A 74 -51.53 -13.74 9.99
C MET A 74 -51.49 -15.16 10.56
N GLY A 75 -50.31 -15.81 10.58
CA GLY A 75 -50.16 -17.22 10.95
C GLY A 75 -50.90 -18.18 10.01
N GLN A 76 -51.25 -17.71 8.80
CA GLN A 76 -51.99 -18.46 7.79
C GLN A 76 -51.04 -18.84 6.66
N THR A 77 -50.97 -20.13 6.34
CA THR A 77 -50.20 -20.65 5.20
C THR A 77 -51.02 -20.68 3.91
N GLU A 78 -52.33 -20.46 3.99
CA GLU A 78 -53.24 -20.52 2.83
C GLU A 78 -53.49 -19.13 2.25
N ARG A 79 -53.27 -18.99 0.94
CA ARG A 79 -53.58 -17.77 0.18
C ARG A 79 -54.92 -17.97 -0.53
N GLN A 80 -55.95 -17.25 -0.09
CA GLN A 80 -57.26 -17.31 -0.74
C GLN A 80 -57.20 -16.62 -2.10
N ILE A 81 -57.47 -17.37 -3.18
CA ILE A 81 -57.55 -16.87 -4.55
C ILE A 81 -59.01 -16.96 -5.00
N GLU A 82 -59.61 -15.81 -5.32
CA GLU A 82 -60.96 -15.76 -5.87
C GLU A 82 -60.89 -15.76 -7.40
N TYR A 83 -61.60 -16.69 -8.04
CA TYR A 83 -61.71 -16.79 -9.49
C TYR A 83 -63.03 -16.22 -9.99
N ASP A 84 -62.97 -15.51 -11.12
CA ASP A 84 -64.13 -15.16 -11.92
C ASP A 84 -64.74 -16.42 -12.56
N ARG A 85 -65.98 -16.33 -13.04
CA ARG A 85 -66.66 -17.40 -13.81
C ARG A 85 -65.87 -17.81 -15.06
N ALA A 86 -65.02 -16.92 -15.57
CA ALA A 86 -64.09 -17.17 -16.68
C ALA A 86 -62.73 -17.75 -16.25
N GLY A 87 -62.51 -18.03 -14.96
CA GLY A 87 -61.25 -18.57 -14.43
C GLY A 87 -60.13 -17.53 -14.24
N ARG A 88 -60.42 -16.23 -14.41
CA ARG A 88 -59.45 -15.16 -14.12
C ARG A 88 -59.41 -14.86 -12.63
N VAL A 89 -58.21 -14.69 -12.07
CA VAL A 89 -58.04 -14.33 -10.67
C VAL A 89 -58.45 -12.87 -10.44
N ILE A 90 -59.37 -12.63 -9.49
CA ILE A 90 -59.88 -11.30 -9.16
C ILE A 90 -59.21 -10.78 -7.87
N LYS A 91 -59.03 -11.65 -6.88
CA LYS A 91 -58.40 -11.33 -5.59
C LYS A 91 -57.40 -12.42 -5.20
N GLY A 92 -56.38 -12.01 -4.44
CA GLY A 92 -55.38 -12.93 -3.87
C GLY A 92 -54.09 -13.06 -4.68
N GLN A 93 -54.04 -12.57 -5.93
CA GLN A 93 -52.78 -12.41 -6.62
C GLN A 93 -52.12 -11.09 -6.22
N GLU A 94 -50.90 -11.18 -5.69
CA GLU A 94 -50.02 -10.02 -5.57
C GLU A 94 -49.84 -9.41 -6.96
N LYS A 95 -49.97 -8.08 -7.03
CA LYS A 95 -49.77 -7.36 -8.28
C LYS A 95 -48.34 -7.56 -8.72
N ALA A 96 -48.13 -8.38 -9.76
CA ALA A 96 -46.83 -8.48 -10.40
C ALA A 96 -46.41 -7.07 -10.86
N VAL A 97 -45.17 -6.70 -10.56
CA VAL A 97 -44.60 -5.44 -11.05
C VAL A 97 -44.70 -5.46 -12.58
N PRO A 98 -45.30 -4.42 -13.21
CA PRO A 98 -45.45 -4.40 -14.65
C PRO A 98 -44.08 -4.38 -15.30
N LYS A 99 -43.75 -5.44 -16.05
CA LYS A 99 -42.48 -5.53 -16.78
C LYS A 99 -42.56 -4.77 -18.09
N SER A 100 -41.49 -4.07 -18.45
CA SER A 100 -41.39 -3.40 -19.75
C SER A 100 -41.18 -4.41 -20.89
N LYS A 101 -41.25 -3.96 -22.15
CA LYS A 101 -41.00 -4.82 -23.34
C LYS A 101 -39.56 -5.36 -23.39
N TYR A 102 -38.62 -4.68 -22.75
CA TYR A 102 -37.22 -5.07 -22.71
C TYR A 102 -36.93 -5.77 -21.40
N ASP A 103 -36.09 -6.80 -21.47
CA ASP A 103 -35.62 -7.51 -20.28
C ASP A 103 -34.81 -6.55 -19.40
N GLU A 104 -35.45 -6.09 -18.33
CA GLU A 104 -34.81 -5.33 -17.28
C GLU A 104 -34.01 -6.25 -16.35
N ASP A 105 -33.04 -5.68 -15.64
CA ASP A 105 -32.19 -6.38 -14.66
C ASP A 105 -31.35 -7.57 -15.21
N LEU A 106 -31.09 -7.60 -16.51
CA LEU A 106 -30.07 -8.49 -17.08
C LEU A 106 -28.67 -7.94 -16.85
N PHE A 107 -28.07 -8.32 -15.73
CA PHE A 107 -26.69 -8.00 -15.44
C PHE A 107 -25.74 -9.05 -16.02
N ILE A 108 -24.72 -8.57 -16.73
CA ILE A 108 -23.67 -9.41 -17.30
C ILE A 108 -22.81 -9.95 -16.16
N ASN A 109 -22.44 -11.22 -16.20
CA ASN A 109 -21.43 -11.85 -15.35
C ASN A 109 -21.55 -11.48 -13.86
N ASN A 110 -22.74 -11.71 -13.27
CA ASN A 110 -23.05 -11.57 -11.83
C ASN A 110 -22.88 -10.18 -11.19
N HIS A 111 -22.73 -9.12 -12.00
CA HIS A 111 -22.81 -7.75 -11.49
C HIS A 111 -24.23 -7.43 -11.02
N THR A 112 -24.40 -6.43 -10.16
CA THR A 112 -25.73 -5.92 -9.72
C THR A 112 -26.08 -4.58 -10.38
N SER A 113 -25.23 -4.12 -11.29
CA SER A 113 -25.31 -2.81 -11.93
C SER A 113 -24.84 -2.91 -13.37
N VAL A 114 -25.42 -2.12 -14.25
CA VAL A 114 -25.03 -2.05 -15.67
C VAL A 114 -23.67 -1.38 -15.83
N TRP A 115 -22.93 -1.75 -16.88
CA TRP A 115 -21.69 -1.08 -17.27
C TRP A 115 -21.94 0.42 -17.55
N GLY A 116 -21.08 1.30 -17.03
CA GLY A 116 -21.25 2.75 -17.15
C GLY A 116 -22.08 3.38 -16.02
N SER A 117 -22.51 2.58 -15.04
CA SER A 117 -23.13 3.07 -13.80
C SER A 117 -22.16 3.76 -12.84
N TRP A 118 -20.86 3.70 -13.12
CA TRP A 118 -19.80 4.33 -12.32
C TRP A 118 -18.75 4.98 -13.22
N TRP A 119 -18.21 6.12 -12.78
CA TRP A 119 -17.20 6.91 -13.50
C TRP A 119 -16.15 7.41 -12.51
N LYS A 120 -14.87 7.22 -12.84
CA LYS A 120 -13.73 7.78 -12.11
C LYS A 120 -12.54 7.93 -13.04
N ASP A 121 -11.80 9.04 -12.91
CA ASP A 121 -10.52 9.28 -13.60
C ASP A 121 -10.54 8.97 -15.11
N HIS A 122 -11.54 9.49 -15.82
CA HIS A 122 -11.76 9.26 -17.26
C HIS A 122 -12.08 7.81 -17.67
N GLN A 123 -12.45 6.95 -16.72
CA GLN A 123 -12.83 5.56 -16.96
C GLN A 123 -14.24 5.26 -16.48
N TRP A 124 -15.01 4.57 -17.32
CA TRP A 124 -16.32 4.01 -16.98
C TRP A 124 -16.14 2.64 -16.33
N GLY A 125 -17.03 2.30 -15.41
CA GLY A 125 -17.04 1.00 -14.75
C GLY A 125 -18.40 0.60 -14.20
N TYR A 126 -18.41 -0.47 -13.43
CA TYR A 126 -19.59 -0.98 -12.72
C TYR A 126 -19.70 -0.36 -11.31
N LYS A 127 -20.89 0.06 -10.87
CA LYS A 127 -21.12 0.60 -9.51
C LYS A 127 -20.86 -0.42 -8.40
N CYS A 128 -21.22 -1.68 -8.63
CA CYS A 128 -21.10 -2.74 -7.64
C CYS A 128 -19.65 -3.09 -7.26
N CYS A 129 -18.75 -3.14 -8.24
CA CYS A 129 -17.39 -3.63 -8.08
C CYS A 129 -16.31 -2.58 -8.40
N LYS A 130 -16.69 -1.40 -8.92
CA LYS A 130 -15.80 -0.32 -9.42
C LYS A 130 -14.77 -0.79 -10.46
N GLN A 131 -14.99 -1.93 -11.10
CA GLN A 131 -14.12 -2.44 -12.15
C GLN A 131 -14.32 -1.65 -13.44
N THR A 132 -13.21 -1.32 -14.10
CA THR A 132 -13.15 -0.56 -15.36
C THR A 132 -12.90 -1.45 -16.58
N ILE A 133 -13.11 -2.75 -16.47
CA ILE A 133 -13.08 -3.70 -17.59
C ILE A 133 -14.51 -4.17 -17.87
N ARG A 134 -14.95 -4.07 -19.12
CA ARG A 134 -16.28 -4.56 -19.52
C ARG A 134 -16.29 -6.08 -19.61
N ASN A 135 -17.37 -6.71 -19.15
CA ASN A 135 -17.59 -8.17 -19.11
C ASN A 135 -16.63 -8.96 -18.18
N SER A 136 -15.94 -8.32 -17.23
CA SER A 136 -15.31 -9.05 -16.13
C SER A 136 -16.34 -9.60 -15.16
N TYR A 137 -15.98 -10.61 -14.35
CA TYR A 137 -16.83 -11.09 -13.25
C TYR A 137 -16.78 -10.13 -12.07
N CYS A 138 -17.90 -9.97 -11.33
CA CYS A 138 -17.92 -9.09 -10.18
C CYS A 138 -17.10 -9.69 -9.03
N THR A 139 -16.20 -8.87 -8.46
CA THR A 139 -15.35 -9.18 -7.31
C THR A 139 -15.97 -8.79 -5.96
N GLY A 140 -17.23 -8.35 -5.93
CA GLY A 140 -17.92 -7.81 -4.76
C GLY A 140 -17.18 -6.67 -4.04
N LEU A 141 -17.45 -6.53 -2.74
CA LEU A 141 -16.80 -5.56 -1.84
C LEU A 141 -15.30 -5.83 -1.69
N ALA A 142 -14.89 -7.10 -1.69
CA ALA A 142 -13.48 -7.50 -1.59
C ALA A 142 -12.62 -6.90 -2.72
N GLY A 143 -13.19 -6.75 -3.92
CA GLY A 143 -12.50 -6.08 -5.04
C GLY A 143 -12.27 -4.58 -4.83
N ILE A 144 -13.17 -3.90 -4.11
CA ILE A 144 -13.04 -2.48 -3.79
C ILE A 144 -11.91 -2.28 -2.77
N GLU A 145 -11.91 -3.08 -1.70
CA GLU A 145 -10.88 -3.05 -0.67
C GLU A 145 -9.50 -3.39 -1.25
N ALA A 146 -9.41 -4.41 -2.10
CA ALA A 146 -8.17 -4.78 -2.77
C ALA A 146 -7.65 -3.66 -3.70
N ALA A 147 -8.55 -2.97 -4.42
CA ALA A 147 -8.18 -1.84 -5.25
C ALA A 147 -7.70 -0.63 -4.43
N GLU A 148 -8.35 -0.33 -3.32
CA GLU A 148 -7.94 0.74 -2.39
C GLU A 148 -6.59 0.43 -1.75
N ALA A 149 -6.41 -0.80 -1.24
CA ALA A 149 -5.12 -1.26 -0.71
C ALA A 149 -4.01 -1.22 -1.76
N SER A 150 -4.29 -1.63 -3.01
CA SER A 150 -3.33 -1.53 -4.11
C SER A 150 -2.95 -0.08 -4.41
N ASN A 151 -3.91 0.85 -4.39
CA ASN A 151 -3.65 2.27 -4.59
C ASN A 151 -2.78 2.84 -3.47
N ASP A 152 -3.01 2.44 -2.23
CA ASP A 152 -2.22 2.89 -1.08
C ASP A 152 -0.80 2.32 -1.11
N LEU A 153 -0.64 1.06 -1.53
CA LEU A 153 0.68 0.47 -1.79
C LEU A 153 1.42 1.20 -2.93
N MET A 154 0.74 1.61 -4.01
CA MET A 154 1.35 2.40 -5.07
C MET A 154 1.82 3.77 -4.57
N LYS A 155 0.99 4.47 -3.77
CA LYS A 155 1.38 5.74 -3.13
C LYS A 155 2.57 5.57 -2.19
N ALA A 156 2.59 4.51 -1.38
CA ALA A 156 3.71 4.22 -0.49
C ALA A 156 5.01 3.91 -1.26
N ASN A 157 4.91 3.26 -2.43
CA ASN A 157 6.07 3.04 -3.29
C ASN A 157 6.57 4.33 -3.94
N LEU A 158 5.67 5.25 -4.30
CA LEU A 158 6.04 6.58 -4.82
C LEU A 158 6.79 7.39 -3.77
N THR A 159 6.26 7.50 -2.54
CA THR A 159 6.93 8.24 -1.47
C THR A 159 8.29 7.64 -1.10
N ARG A 160 8.42 6.30 -1.16
CA ARG A 160 9.72 5.64 -0.98
C ARG A 160 10.71 5.96 -2.10
N LYS A 161 10.26 6.07 -3.36
CA LYS A 161 11.12 6.46 -4.48
C LYS A 161 11.54 7.92 -4.36
N GLU A 162 10.61 8.81 -4.06
CA GLU A 162 10.87 10.23 -3.82
C GLU A 162 11.91 10.42 -2.70
N ALA A 163 11.78 9.72 -1.58
CA ALA A 163 12.76 9.77 -0.49
C ALA A 163 14.15 9.19 -0.84
N VAL A 164 14.24 8.34 -1.87
CA VAL A 164 15.52 7.84 -2.40
C VAL A 164 16.12 8.84 -3.39
N GLU A 165 15.31 9.50 -4.21
CA GLU A 165 15.76 10.55 -5.12
C GLU A 165 16.19 11.83 -4.37
N GLU A 166 15.55 12.16 -3.25
CA GLU A 166 15.95 13.27 -2.37
C GLU A 166 17.28 13.02 -1.64
N LYS A 167 17.76 11.77 -1.59
CA LYS A 167 19.17 11.53 -1.25
C LYS A 167 19.97 11.79 -2.52
N PRO A 168 20.68 12.94 -2.64
CA PRO A 168 21.52 13.17 -3.81
C PRO A 168 22.52 12.01 -3.85
N LEU A 169 22.44 11.20 -4.90
CA LEU A 169 23.54 10.33 -5.27
C LEU A 169 24.73 11.27 -5.40
N GLN A 170 25.71 11.14 -4.50
CA GLN A 170 27.03 11.70 -4.69
C GLN A 170 27.60 10.99 -5.92
N HIS A 171 27.22 11.46 -7.11
CA HIS A 171 27.89 11.10 -8.32
C HIS A 171 29.25 11.77 -8.21
N GLU A 172 30.24 11.04 -7.70
CA GLU A 172 31.62 11.41 -7.94
C GLU A 172 31.78 11.49 -9.45
N GLU A 173 31.76 12.70 -10.00
CA GLU A 173 32.06 12.97 -11.39
C GLU A 173 33.51 12.52 -11.60
N LYS A 174 33.68 11.27 -12.02
CA LYS A 174 34.95 10.80 -12.52
C LYS A 174 35.23 11.64 -13.75
N ASN A 175 36.25 12.50 -13.68
CA ASN A 175 36.75 13.25 -14.82
C ASN A 175 37.35 12.27 -15.84
N LEU A 176 36.50 11.67 -16.68
CA LEU A 176 36.91 10.80 -17.77
C LEU A 176 37.63 11.64 -18.82
N ALA A 177 38.88 11.28 -19.11
CA ALA A 177 39.61 11.89 -20.20
C ALA A 177 39.04 11.36 -21.53
N THR A 178 38.52 12.25 -22.37
CA THR A 178 38.10 11.89 -23.74
C THR A 178 39.35 11.61 -24.58
N TRP A 179 39.39 10.46 -25.25
CA TRP A 179 40.53 10.05 -26.06
C TRP A 179 40.86 11.09 -27.15
N GLY A 180 42.07 11.66 -27.12
CA GLY A 180 42.58 12.61 -28.11
C GLY A 180 42.60 14.08 -27.69
N SER A 181 42.10 14.45 -26.50
CA SER A 181 42.28 15.79 -25.94
C SER A 181 43.57 15.88 -25.11
N ASP A 182 44.29 16.99 -25.22
CA ASP A 182 45.40 17.28 -24.32
C ASP A 182 44.90 17.58 -22.91
N VAL A 183 45.44 16.86 -21.94
CA VAL A 183 45.21 17.11 -20.51
C VAL A 183 45.80 18.49 -20.20
N PRO A 184 45.01 19.46 -19.72
CA PRO A 184 45.51 20.76 -19.31
C PRO A 184 46.63 20.62 -18.27
N GLU A 185 47.76 21.31 -18.46
CA GLU A 185 48.94 21.25 -17.57
C GLU A 185 48.65 21.72 -16.12
N ASP A 186 47.53 22.43 -15.90
CA ASP A 186 47.12 22.95 -14.59
C ASP A 186 46.29 21.95 -13.73
N LEU A 187 46.13 20.70 -14.16
CA LEU A 187 45.44 19.68 -13.37
C LEU A 187 46.36 19.14 -12.26
N VAL A 188 45.95 19.36 -11.00
CA VAL A 188 46.62 18.77 -9.83
C VAL A 188 46.37 17.26 -9.82
N LEU A 189 47.37 16.51 -10.30
CA LEU A 189 47.31 15.05 -10.34
C LEU A 189 47.62 14.44 -8.97
N ASP A 190 46.85 13.43 -8.59
CA ASP A 190 47.09 12.69 -7.34
C ASP A 190 48.28 11.75 -7.50
N ASN A 191 49.41 12.08 -6.86
CA ASN A 191 50.65 11.28 -6.89
C ASN A 191 50.44 9.79 -6.59
N LYS A 192 49.49 9.44 -5.71
CA LYS A 192 49.18 8.03 -5.39
C LYS A 192 48.55 7.31 -6.58
N ARG A 193 47.54 7.90 -7.21
CA ARG A 193 46.86 7.33 -8.38
C ARG A 193 47.80 7.22 -9.58
N LEU A 194 48.67 8.20 -9.77
CA LEU A 194 49.70 8.16 -10.80
C LEU A 194 50.69 7.00 -10.60
N THR A 195 51.14 6.74 -9.36
CA THR A 195 52.03 5.59 -9.10
C THR A 195 51.35 4.24 -9.33
N GLU A 196 50.05 4.14 -9.06
CA GLU A 196 49.25 2.93 -9.33
C GLU A 196 49.05 2.73 -10.84
N ALA A 197 48.74 3.80 -11.58
CA ALA A 197 48.66 3.80 -13.04
C ALA A 197 49.97 3.37 -13.70
N LEU A 198 51.11 3.89 -13.22
CA LEU A 198 52.43 3.46 -13.67
C LEU A 198 52.63 1.96 -13.44
N LYS A 199 52.37 1.42 -12.24
CA LYS A 199 52.54 -0.02 -11.99
C LYS A 199 51.68 -0.88 -12.91
N LYS A 200 50.42 -0.48 -13.14
CA LYS A 200 49.48 -1.18 -14.03
C LYS A 200 49.96 -1.20 -15.49
N GLU A 201 50.57 -0.10 -15.97
CA GLU A 201 51.18 -0.04 -17.29
C GLU A 201 52.42 -0.96 -17.42
N ASP A 202 53.24 -1.10 -16.36
CA ASP A 202 54.36 -2.04 -16.37
C ASP A 202 53.90 -3.50 -16.38
N GLU A 203 52.86 -3.82 -15.60
CA GLU A 203 52.25 -5.14 -15.59
C GLU A 203 51.66 -5.48 -16.97
N ARG A 204 50.98 -4.52 -17.62
CA ARG A 204 50.46 -4.70 -18.98
C ARG A 204 51.57 -4.95 -20.02
N LYS A 205 52.72 -4.27 -19.91
CA LYS A 205 53.88 -4.51 -20.79
C LYS A 205 54.56 -5.85 -20.52
N LYS A 206 54.51 -6.35 -19.28
CA LYS A 206 55.13 -7.61 -18.88
C LYS A 206 54.28 -8.84 -19.25
N GLU A 207 52.97 -8.68 -19.39
CA GLU A 207 52.07 -9.73 -19.86
C GLU A 207 52.22 -9.98 -21.38
N GLU A 208 52.94 -11.04 -21.73
CA GLU A 208 53.03 -11.51 -23.12
C GLU A 208 51.69 -12.17 -23.53
N ARG A 209 50.89 -11.47 -24.36
CA ARG A 209 49.53 -11.90 -24.71
C ARG A 209 49.51 -12.94 -25.83
N ASP A 210 49.50 -14.21 -25.43
CA ASP A 210 49.27 -15.36 -26.29
C ASP A 210 47.75 -15.52 -26.59
N GLU A 211 47.33 -15.42 -27.86
CA GLU A 211 45.91 -15.27 -28.25
C GLU A 211 45.00 -16.42 -27.80
N ARG A 212 45.58 -17.62 -27.67
CA ARG A 212 44.88 -18.85 -27.28
C ARG A 212 44.49 -18.93 -25.80
N LYS A 213 45.03 -18.03 -24.95
CA LYS A 213 44.75 -18.00 -23.50
C LYS A 213 43.76 -16.91 -23.07
N ARG A 214 43.17 -16.16 -24.01
CA ARG A 214 42.19 -15.10 -23.70
C ARG A 214 40.88 -15.74 -23.20
N LYS A 215 40.47 -15.41 -21.97
CA LYS A 215 39.23 -15.93 -21.36
C LYS A 215 38.00 -15.33 -22.03
N TYR A 216 36.95 -16.12 -22.24
CA TYR A 216 35.74 -15.73 -23.00
C TYR A 216 34.95 -14.54 -22.39
N ASN A 217 35.12 -14.25 -21.09
CA ASN A 217 34.37 -13.19 -20.37
C ASN A 217 35.25 -11.98 -19.99
N VAL A 218 36.08 -11.49 -20.91
CA VAL A 218 36.78 -10.21 -20.68
C VAL A 218 35.76 -9.08 -20.84
N ARG A 219 35.39 -8.44 -19.73
CA ARG A 219 34.75 -7.13 -19.77
C ARG A 219 35.82 -6.07 -19.95
N TRP A 220 35.69 -5.26 -21.00
CA TRP A 220 36.53 -4.08 -21.19
C TRP A 220 35.95 -2.94 -20.37
N ASN A 221 36.79 -2.28 -19.56
CA ASN A 221 36.44 -1.03 -18.91
C ASN A 221 37.07 0.08 -19.77
N ASP A 222 36.22 0.88 -20.43
CA ASP A 222 36.65 1.96 -21.32
C ASP A 222 36.89 3.30 -20.57
N GLU A 223 36.72 3.29 -19.24
CA GLU A 223 36.98 4.46 -18.39
C GLU A 223 38.49 4.66 -18.22
N ILE A 224 39.05 5.70 -18.86
CA ILE A 224 40.45 6.11 -18.73
C ILE A 224 40.49 7.41 -17.92
N THR A 225 41.30 7.45 -16.86
CA THR A 225 41.50 8.65 -16.05
C THR A 225 42.62 9.53 -16.60
N ALA A 226 42.70 10.78 -16.14
CA ALA A 226 43.76 11.70 -16.54
C ALA A 226 45.17 11.17 -16.17
N GLU A 227 45.30 10.53 -15.01
CA GLU A 227 46.55 9.92 -14.52
C GLU A 227 46.97 8.71 -15.36
N ASP A 228 46.01 7.90 -15.83
CA ASP A 228 46.28 6.76 -16.72
C ASP A 228 46.82 7.26 -18.08
N MET A 229 46.30 8.37 -18.62
CA MET A 229 46.80 8.99 -19.85
C MET A 229 48.21 9.57 -19.69
N GLU A 230 48.51 10.19 -18.55
CA GLU A 230 49.84 10.71 -18.26
C GLU A 230 50.86 9.59 -18.06
N ALA A 231 50.51 8.54 -17.31
CA ALA A 231 51.35 7.35 -17.16
C ALA A 231 51.66 6.70 -18.52
N TYR A 232 50.66 6.64 -19.41
CA TYR A 232 50.86 6.17 -20.78
C TYR A 232 51.78 7.09 -21.59
N ARG A 233 51.62 8.42 -21.50
CA ARG A 233 52.51 9.40 -22.15
C ARG A 233 53.96 9.26 -21.70
N MET A 234 54.19 9.17 -20.39
CA MET A 234 55.53 9.01 -19.79
C MET A 234 56.24 7.71 -20.24
N LYS A 235 55.47 6.64 -20.45
CA LYS A 235 56.00 5.32 -20.85
C LYS A 235 55.96 5.04 -22.35
N ARG A 236 55.32 5.92 -23.13
CA ARG A 236 55.29 5.85 -24.58
C ARG A 236 56.67 6.23 -25.07
N VAL A 237 57.49 5.22 -25.28
CA VAL A 237 58.79 5.38 -25.92
C VAL A 237 58.56 5.91 -27.33
N HIS A 238 59.07 7.11 -27.62
CA HIS A 238 59.07 7.64 -28.97
C HIS A 238 59.93 6.73 -29.85
N HIS A 239 59.28 5.98 -30.75
CA HIS A 239 60.00 5.13 -31.70
C HIS A 239 60.86 5.93 -32.68
N ASP A 240 60.56 7.22 -32.83
CA ASP A 240 61.23 8.16 -33.72
C ASP A 240 62.33 9.00 -33.04
N ASP A 241 62.70 8.70 -31.79
CA ASP A 241 63.82 9.36 -31.11
C ASP A 241 65.15 8.68 -31.47
N PRO A 242 66.03 9.30 -32.28
CA PRO A 242 67.30 8.71 -32.69
C PRO A 242 68.30 8.52 -31.53
N MET A 243 68.04 9.04 -30.34
CA MET A 243 68.83 8.78 -29.14
C MET A 243 68.41 7.54 -28.34
N LYS A 244 67.29 6.89 -28.70
CA LYS A 244 66.75 5.73 -27.97
C LYS A 244 67.72 4.56 -27.86
N ASP A 245 68.50 4.29 -28.91
CA ASP A 245 69.45 3.16 -28.94
C ASP A 245 70.73 3.43 -28.12
N PHE A 246 70.92 4.66 -27.62
CA PHE A 246 72.13 5.10 -26.91
C PHE A 246 71.93 5.28 -25.40
N LEU A 247 70.71 5.18 -24.88
CA LEU A 247 70.46 5.08 -23.44
C LEU A 247 70.39 3.61 -23.04
N HIS A 248 71.30 3.18 -22.17
CA HIS A 248 71.23 1.93 -21.39
C HIS A 248 70.88 2.25 -19.95
#